data_AF-A0A358N0D9-F1
#
_entry.id   AF-A0A358N0D9-F1
#
_cell.length_a   1.000
_cell.length_b   1.000
_cell.length_c   1.000
_cell.angle_alpha   90.00
_cell.angle_beta   90.00
_cell.angle_gamma   90.00
#
_symmetry.space_group_name_H-M   'P 1'
#
loop_
_entity.id
_entity.type
_entity.pdbx_description
1 polymer ?
#
loop_
_entity_poly.entity_id
_entity_poly.type
_entity_poly.pdbx_seq_one_letter_code
_entity_poly.pdbx_strand_id
1 'polypeptide(L)'
;MRFSKFGYLMLRNDSLKRCVQTCLFVVAGCLVLPLSLAAQSSETVDRPPVISNEGGSIPVRVVDGRLIVGCDISGPKLRVPVNLWLDFDGAYGLQLHNRAAAPLPAETPAGKPNPLTLHFTDFTLEVARRELGPEEDFEEFTKYHSTEIGENALTGAIGAHVLKHFDVIFDLPQNKITLAPAGQLADYQPAEGDAELITPITLQNDLVWLPVSLPGPNATESDEAEDEGKTLTRAFAIGSSRYDTCLERRLCNSLRRPAGNVGPLRCETVDFSPYVAFRPTEVVQVHPDGVAGVMGINLLEKFRIHVDRRSLLASVRAARSPQFPTEELEWFQAMVAEDRDLVIAWLEQHGANRLAREAAEFLLTLMLDEGAETDELAAAIQWINDTMKADLRATRLFDLMEELVNEGEVDLGIAAGEI
;
A
#
# COMPACT_ATOMS: atom_id res chain seq x y z
N MET A 1 3.39 6.34 -34.16
CA MET A 1 2.54 6.89 -33.07
C MET A 1 1.33 5.98 -32.87
N ARG A 2 1.60 4.73 -32.51
CA ARG A 2 0.69 3.79 -31.84
C ARG A 2 1.53 3.21 -30.70
N PHE A 3 0.88 2.80 -29.62
CA PHE A 3 1.47 2.18 -28.43
C PHE A 3 2.04 3.18 -27.39
N SER A 4 1.19 3.50 -26.41
CA SER A 4 1.58 3.98 -25.07
C SER A 4 0.56 3.52 -24.00
N LYS A 5 -0.18 2.43 -24.26
CA LYS A 5 -1.22 1.92 -23.34
C LYS A 5 -0.73 0.73 -22.51
N PHE A 6 0.09 -0.16 -23.08
CA PHE A 6 0.51 -1.40 -22.42
C PHE A 6 1.41 -1.14 -21.20
N GLY A 7 2.51 -0.39 -21.36
CA GLY A 7 3.36 0.01 -20.23
C GLY A 7 2.73 0.98 -19.24
N TYR A 8 1.69 1.69 -19.68
CA TYR A 8 0.89 2.55 -18.82
C TYR A 8 -0.24 1.81 -18.12
N LEU A 9 -0.48 0.51 -18.35
CA LEU A 9 -1.51 -0.28 -17.65
C LEU A 9 -0.90 -1.16 -16.55
N MET A 10 0.22 -1.84 -16.82
CA MET A 10 0.84 -2.73 -15.83
C MET A 10 1.50 -1.97 -14.65
N LEU A 11 2.14 -0.82 -14.90
CA LEU A 11 2.66 0.04 -13.82
C LEU A 11 1.58 0.93 -13.17
N ARG A 12 0.39 1.05 -13.78
CA ARG A 12 -0.73 1.87 -13.24
C ARG A 12 -1.74 1.11 -12.41
N ASN A 13 -1.80 -0.22 -12.49
CA ASN A 13 -2.88 -0.96 -11.81
C ASN A 13 -2.88 -0.73 -10.28
N ASP A 14 -1.75 -0.35 -9.70
CA ASP A 14 -1.66 0.03 -8.28
C ASP A 14 -1.91 1.52 -7.97
N SER A 15 -1.97 2.42 -8.97
CA SER A 15 -1.93 3.88 -8.73
C SER A 15 -3.15 4.65 -9.26
N LEU A 16 -3.79 4.23 -10.36
CA LEU A 16 -4.83 5.05 -11.00
C LEU A 16 -6.29 4.64 -10.82
N LYS A 17 -6.62 3.45 -10.31
CA LYS A 17 -8.02 3.12 -9.99
C LYS A 17 -8.59 4.04 -8.87
N ARG A 18 -7.75 4.72 -8.08
CA ARG A 18 -8.17 5.73 -7.07
C ARG A 18 -8.38 7.16 -7.63
N CYS A 19 -8.06 7.45 -8.89
CA CYS A 19 -8.00 8.84 -9.38
C CYS A 19 -9.25 9.32 -10.16
N VAL A 20 -10.20 8.45 -10.50
CA VAL A 20 -11.35 8.83 -11.37
C VAL A 20 -12.62 9.22 -10.60
N GLN A 21 -12.65 9.16 -9.26
CA GLN A 21 -13.90 9.42 -8.51
C GLN A 21 -14.03 10.82 -7.88
N THR A 22 -13.15 11.76 -8.19
CA THR A 22 -13.24 13.13 -7.61
C THR A 22 -12.97 14.20 -8.65
N CYS A 23 -13.93 14.46 -9.55
CA CYS A 23 -14.01 15.74 -10.29
C CYS A 23 -15.34 15.84 -11.07
N LEU A 24 -16.38 16.42 -10.47
CA LEU A 24 -17.33 17.31 -11.16
C LEU A 24 -18.32 17.89 -10.13
N PHE A 25 -18.27 19.22 -9.93
CA PHE A 25 -19.40 20.16 -9.87
C PHE A 25 -19.09 21.39 -8.99
N VAL A 26 -18.67 22.47 -9.65
CA VAL A 26 -18.96 23.88 -9.30
C VAL A 26 -19.00 24.58 -10.67
N VAL A 27 -19.91 25.47 -11.09
CA VAL A 27 -20.71 26.53 -10.47
C VAL A 27 -21.93 26.77 -11.38
N ALA A 28 -23.12 26.99 -10.84
CA ALA A 28 -24.09 27.91 -11.44
C ALA A 28 -25.02 28.44 -10.34
N GLY A 29 -24.79 29.70 -9.94
CA GLY A 29 -25.62 30.40 -8.98
C GLY A 29 -26.96 30.83 -9.58
N CYS A 30 -28.04 30.63 -8.83
CA CYS A 30 -29.27 31.39 -8.94
C CYS A 30 -30.07 31.35 -7.62
N LEU A 31 -30.21 32.54 -7.03
CA LEU A 31 -31.36 33.07 -6.29
C LEU A 31 -31.89 32.29 -5.06
N VAL A 32 -31.64 32.91 -3.91
CA VAL A 32 -32.09 32.59 -2.56
C VAL A 32 -33.60 32.86 -2.40
N LEU A 33 -34.33 31.83 -1.97
CA LEU A 33 -35.54 31.94 -1.16
C LEU A 33 -35.43 30.93 0.00
N PRO A 34 -35.68 31.32 1.26
CA PRO A 34 -35.44 30.45 2.40
C PRO A 34 -36.64 29.50 2.58
N LEU A 35 -36.55 28.32 1.99
CA LEU A 35 -37.35 27.18 2.44
C LEU A 35 -36.62 26.59 3.65
N SER A 36 -37.23 26.68 4.82
CA SER A 36 -36.81 26.00 6.03
C SER A 36 -36.84 24.49 5.82
N LEU A 37 -35.78 23.93 5.23
CA LEU A 37 -35.47 22.52 5.37
C LEU A 37 -35.08 22.32 6.84
N ALA A 38 -35.93 21.62 7.57
CA ALA A 38 -35.53 20.97 8.80
C ALA A 38 -34.29 20.12 8.48
N ALA A 39 -33.13 20.57 8.94
CA ALA A 39 -31.93 19.78 9.01
C ALA A 39 -32.25 18.57 9.89
N GLN A 40 -32.60 17.44 9.27
CA GLN A 40 -32.41 16.15 9.90
C GLN A 40 -30.90 16.01 10.04
N SER A 41 -30.43 16.20 11.27
CA SER A 41 -29.03 16.02 11.62
C SER A 41 -28.57 14.66 11.13
N SER A 42 -27.51 14.68 10.33
CA SER A 42 -26.73 13.53 9.90
C SER A 42 -25.94 12.95 11.07
N GLU A 43 -26.61 12.58 12.17
CA GLU A 43 -25.95 12.01 13.37
C GLU A 43 -25.37 10.62 13.12
N THR A 44 -25.73 9.96 12.01
CA THR A 44 -25.42 8.54 11.79
C THR A 44 -24.31 8.24 10.78
N VAL A 45 -23.87 9.21 9.97
CA VAL A 45 -22.99 8.92 8.82
C VAL A 45 -21.50 8.85 9.20
N ASP A 46 -21.07 9.61 10.21
CA ASP A 46 -19.66 9.73 10.64
C ASP A 46 -19.44 9.33 12.11
N ARG A 47 -20.25 8.39 12.63
CA ARG A 47 -20.08 7.93 14.01
C ARG A 47 -18.72 7.21 14.15
N PRO A 48 -17.88 7.60 15.13
CA PRO A 48 -16.64 6.88 15.42
C PRO A 48 -16.89 5.39 15.66
N PRO A 49 -15.95 4.52 15.28
CA PRO A 49 -16.08 3.09 15.54
C PRO A 49 -16.13 2.82 17.05
N VAL A 50 -16.91 1.83 17.46
CA VAL A 50 -17.04 1.43 18.86
C VAL A 50 -16.24 0.16 19.09
N ILE A 51 -15.21 0.25 19.93
CA ILE A 51 -14.37 -0.89 20.31
C ILE A 51 -14.83 -1.46 21.66
N SER A 52 -14.82 -2.79 21.81
CA SER A 52 -14.95 -3.42 23.13
C SER A 52 -13.59 -3.60 23.80
N ASN A 53 -13.59 -3.76 25.14
CA ASN A 53 -12.42 -4.15 25.93
C ASN A 53 -11.16 -3.28 25.76
N GLU A 54 -11.32 -1.97 25.44
CA GLU A 54 -10.20 -1.03 25.21
C GLU A 54 -9.29 -1.36 24.01
N GLY A 55 -9.63 -2.38 23.21
CA GLY A 55 -8.84 -2.85 22.07
C GLY A 55 -8.14 -4.17 22.33
N GLY A 56 -7.15 -4.49 21.50
CA GLY A 56 -6.49 -5.79 21.56
C GLY A 56 -5.53 -6.06 20.41
N SER A 57 -4.98 -7.28 20.40
CA SER A 57 -4.03 -7.71 19.38
C SER A 57 -4.72 -8.45 18.24
N ILE A 58 -4.35 -8.10 17.03
CA ILE A 58 -4.81 -8.70 15.78
C ILE A 58 -3.63 -9.46 15.18
N PRO A 59 -3.68 -10.80 15.08
CA PRO A 59 -2.72 -11.55 14.29
C PRO A 59 -2.81 -11.13 12.82
N VAL A 60 -1.67 -10.87 12.19
CA VAL A 60 -1.60 -10.41 10.80
C VAL A 60 -0.66 -11.30 9.98
N ARG A 61 -0.89 -11.37 8.67
CA ARG A 61 -0.01 -12.06 7.72
C ARG A 61 0.31 -11.13 6.56
N VAL A 62 1.53 -11.20 6.05
CA VAL A 62 1.88 -10.56 4.78
C VAL A 62 1.72 -11.59 3.67
N VAL A 63 0.83 -11.32 2.71
CA VAL A 63 0.56 -12.19 1.56
C VAL A 63 0.55 -11.33 0.32
N ASP A 64 1.38 -11.69 -0.66
CA ASP A 64 1.59 -10.95 -1.92
C ASP A 64 1.67 -9.42 -1.72
N GLY A 65 2.49 -9.01 -0.76
CA GLY A 65 2.72 -7.61 -0.49
C GLY A 65 1.57 -6.83 0.14
N ARG A 66 0.52 -7.52 0.63
CA ARG A 66 -0.60 -6.94 1.37
C ARG A 66 -0.64 -7.47 2.79
N LEU A 67 -1.16 -6.64 3.70
CA LEU A 67 -1.32 -6.99 5.09
C LEU A 67 -2.73 -7.55 5.34
N ILE A 68 -2.81 -8.83 5.69
CA ILE A 68 -4.05 -9.59 5.82
C ILE A 68 -4.41 -9.79 7.29
N VAL A 69 -5.66 -9.52 7.63
CA VAL A 69 -6.26 -9.84 8.92
C VAL A 69 -7.48 -10.75 8.73
N GLY A 70 -7.58 -11.78 9.56
CA GLY A 70 -8.75 -12.65 9.60
C GLY A 70 -9.68 -12.25 10.73
N CYS A 71 -10.98 -12.17 10.46
CA CYS A 71 -12.00 -11.91 11.48
C CYS A 71 -13.36 -12.44 11.02
N ASP A 72 -14.35 -12.43 11.91
CA ASP A 72 -15.74 -12.59 11.47
C ASP A 72 -16.43 -11.23 11.35
N ILE A 73 -17.24 -11.04 10.32
CA ILE A 73 -18.12 -9.88 10.19
C ILE A 73 -19.54 -10.31 10.51
N SER A 74 -20.21 -9.59 11.40
CA SER A 74 -21.64 -9.77 11.65
C SER A 74 -22.46 -8.54 11.28
N GLY A 75 -23.58 -8.78 10.60
CA GLY A 75 -24.71 -7.86 10.52
C GLY A 75 -25.85 -8.32 11.43
N PRO A 76 -27.07 -7.79 11.26
CA PRO A 76 -28.20 -8.09 12.16
C PRO A 76 -28.65 -9.57 12.20
N LYS A 77 -28.34 -10.35 11.16
CA LYS A 77 -28.89 -11.71 10.97
C LYS A 77 -27.84 -12.79 10.72
N LEU A 78 -26.62 -12.40 10.35
CA LEU A 78 -25.60 -13.33 9.90
C LEU A 78 -24.22 -12.89 10.39
N ARG A 79 -23.37 -13.89 10.66
CA ARG A 79 -21.95 -13.76 10.91
C ARG A 79 -21.20 -14.63 9.91
N VAL A 80 -20.19 -14.07 9.24
CA VAL A 80 -19.40 -14.77 8.23
C VAL A 80 -17.90 -14.57 8.50
N PRO A 81 -17.08 -15.62 8.36
CA PRO A 81 -15.63 -15.49 8.42
C PRO A 81 -15.11 -14.81 7.15
N VAL A 82 -14.14 -13.92 7.30
CA VAL A 82 -13.55 -13.17 6.19
C VAL A 82 -12.06 -12.93 6.40
N ASN A 83 -11.37 -12.66 5.29
CA ASN A 83 -10.11 -11.93 5.30
C ASN A 83 -10.34 -10.48 4.88
N LEU A 84 -9.57 -9.55 5.45
CA LEU A 84 -9.54 -8.14 5.10
C LEU A 84 -8.10 -7.67 4.89
N TRP A 85 -7.89 -6.72 3.97
CA TRP A 85 -6.68 -5.91 3.96
C TRP A 85 -6.72 -4.90 5.10
N LEU A 86 -5.56 -4.62 5.70
CA LEU A 86 -5.38 -3.56 6.68
C LEU A 86 -4.51 -2.45 6.06
N ASP A 87 -5.17 -1.39 5.62
CA ASP A 87 -4.58 -0.27 4.87
C ASP A 87 -4.58 0.99 5.73
N PHE A 88 -3.55 1.17 6.54
CA PHE A 88 -3.44 2.29 7.48
C PHE A 88 -3.42 3.67 6.80
N ASP A 89 -3.00 3.71 5.54
CA ASP A 89 -2.96 4.86 4.65
C ASP A 89 -4.13 4.91 3.65
N GLY A 90 -5.07 3.95 3.72
CA GLY A 90 -6.28 3.93 2.89
C GLY A 90 -7.32 4.93 3.38
N ALA A 91 -7.68 5.92 2.55
CA ALA A 91 -8.63 6.99 2.90
C ALA A 91 -10.10 6.53 2.85
N TYR A 92 -10.44 5.48 3.60
CA TYR A 92 -11.76 4.88 3.72
C TYR A 92 -11.95 4.23 5.09
N GLY A 93 -13.19 3.88 5.43
CA GLY A 93 -13.52 3.16 6.66
C GLY A 93 -13.42 1.64 6.51
N LEU A 94 -14.54 1.01 6.19
CA LEU A 94 -14.63 -0.43 5.91
C LEU A 94 -15.15 -0.60 4.48
N GLN A 95 -14.31 -1.06 3.57
CA GLN A 95 -14.71 -1.41 2.22
C GLN A 95 -15.06 -2.89 2.16
N LEU A 96 -16.16 -3.24 1.47
CA LEU A 96 -16.55 -4.64 1.26
C LEU A 96 -16.96 -4.90 -0.20
N HIS A 97 -16.65 -6.10 -0.66
CA HIS A 97 -17.15 -6.68 -1.90
C HIS A 97 -18.67 -6.86 -1.86
N ASN A 98 -19.43 -6.41 -2.86
CA ASN A 98 -20.90 -6.45 -2.80
C ASN A 98 -21.46 -7.87 -2.70
N ARG A 99 -20.90 -8.85 -3.41
CA ARG A 99 -21.36 -10.24 -3.31
C ARG A 99 -21.15 -10.83 -1.91
N ALA A 100 -20.02 -10.52 -1.28
CA ALA A 100 -19.71 -10.97 0.08
C ALA A 100 -20.53 -10.22 1.14
N ALA A 101 -20.88 -8.95 0.86
CA ALA A 101 -21.74 -8.13 1.69
C ALA A 101 -23.25 -8.38 1.46
N ALA A 102 -23.66 -9.04 0.37
CA ALA A 102 -25.07 -9.33 0.07
C ALA A 102 -25.84 -10.01 1.22
N PRO A 103 -25.27 -10.99 1.94
CA PRO A 103 -25.95 -11.60 3.09
C PRO A 103 -25.82 -10.78 4.39
N LEU A 104 -25.05 -9.68 4.38
CA LEU A 104 -24.85 -8.73 5.46
C LEU A 104 -25.57 -7.42 5.11
N PRO A 105 -26.88 -7.26 5.39
CA PRO A 105 -27.63 -6.07 4.99
C PRO A 105 -27.09 -4.84 5.73
N ALA A 106 -26.14 -4.16 5.09
CA ALA A 106 -25.45 -2.98 5.60
C ALA A 106 -26.29 -1.70 5.48
N GLU A 107 -27.48 -1.82 4.90
CA GLU A 107 -28.48 -0.76 4.82
C GLU A 107 -29.88 -1.33 5.07
N THR A 108 -30.73 -0.53 5.69
CA THR A 108 -32.16 -0.81 5.82
C THR A 108 -32.88 -0.55 4.49
N PRO A 109 -34.10 -1.07 4.27
CA PRO A 109 -34.91 -0.74 3.09
C PRO A 109 -35.20 0.76 2.92
N ALA A 110 -35.02 1.57 3.98
CA ALA A 110 -35.16 3.02 3.98
C ALA A 110 -33.83 3.75 3.68
N GLY A 111 -32.77 3.04 3.29
CA GLY A 111 -31.45 3.61 2.98
C GLY A 111 -30.64 4.05 4.20
N LYS A 112 -31.06 3.71 5.42
CA LYS A 112 -30.25 3.98 6.62
C LYS A 112 -29.13 2.95 6.75
N PRO A 113 -27.88 3.36 7.06
CA PRO A 113 -26.79 2.42 7.29
C PRO A 113 -27.10 1.55 8.51
N ASN A 114 -26.84 0.25 8.38
CA ASN A 114 -26.78 -0.69 9.49
C ASN A 114 -25.31 -0.90 9.85
N PRO A 115 -24.94 -0.69 11.13
CA PRO A 115 -23.58 -0.93 11.55
C PRO A 115 -23.20 -2.39 11.36
N LEU A 116 -21.93 -2.63 11.04
CA LEU A 116 -21.33 -3.95 10.96
C LEU A 116 -20.35 -4.11 12.12
N THR A 117 -20.29 -5.31 12.69
CA THR A 117 -19.35 -5.61 13.78
C THR A 117 -18.29 -6.58 13.27
N LEU A 118 -17.02 -6.17 13.36
CA LEU A 118 -15.86 -7.04 13.17
C LEU A 118 -15.57 -7.73 14.50
N HIS A 119 -15.42 -9.05 14.49
CA HIS A 119 -15.10 -9.87 15.66
C HIS A 119 -13.69 -10.39 15.51
N PHE A 120 -12.77 -9.81 16.29
CA PHE A 120 -11.43 -10.31 16.49
C PHE A 120 -11.41 -11.22 17.72
N THR A 121 -10.27 -11.88 17.98
CA THR A 121 -10.12 -12.81 19.11
C THR A 121 -10.40 -12.14 20.46
N ASP A 122 -9.83 -10.95 20.67
CA ASP A 122 -9.82 -10.29 21.99
C ASP A 122 -10.90 -9.21 22.15
N PHE A 123 -11.40 -8.70 21.02
CA PHE A 123 -12.30 -7.55 20.99
C PHE A 123 -13.19 -7.54 19.74
N THR A 124 -14.16 -6.64 19.76
CA THR A 124 -15.06 -6.35 18.65
C THR A 124 -14.96 -4.90 18.25
N LEU A 125 -15.17 -4.62 16.97
CA LEU A 125 -15.13 -3.29 16.40
C LEU A 125 -16.41 -3.04 15.59
N GLU A 126 -17.29 -2.18 16.09
CA GLU A 126 -18.47 -1.74 15.36
C GLU A 126 -18.09 -0.59 14.43
N VAL A 127 -18.37 -0.75 13.13
CA VAL A 127 -18.19 0.27 12.10
C VAL A 127 -19.56 0.72 11.63
N ALA A 128 -19.78 2.04 11.59
CA ALA A 128 -21.09 2.63 11.35
C ALA A 128 -21.69 2.29 9.97
N ARG A 129 -20.83 2.17 8.94
CA ARG A 129 -21.24 1.84 7.57
C ARG A 129 -20.12 1.11 6.83
N ARG A 130 -20.49 0.40 5.77
CA ARG A 130 -19.53 -0.05 4.75
C ARG A 130 -19.46 0.96 3.60
N GLU A 131 -18.37 0.88 2.86
CA GLU A 131 -18.15 1.53 1.57
C GLU A 131 -17.99 0.46 0.48
N LEU A 132 -18.15 0.88 -0.77
CA LEU A 132 -17.85 0.01 -1.92
C LEU A 132 -16.33 -0.08 -2.08
N GLY A 133 -15.80 -1.30 -2.08
CA GLY A 133 -14.38 -1.54 -2.34
C GLY A 133 -14.09 -1.87 -3.82
N PRO A 134 -12.80 -1.98 -4.18
CA PRO A 134 -12.37 -2.43 -5.49
C PRO A 134 -12.63 -3.94 -5.65
N GLU A 135 -13.79 -4.31 -6.18
CA GLU A 135 -14.24 -5.71 -6.25
C GLU A 135 -13.30 -6.61 -7.03
N GLU A 136 -12.86 -6.14 -8.21
CA GLU A 136 -11.92 -6.87 -9.07
C GLU A 136 -10.62 -7.20 -8.33
N ASP A 137 -10.06 -6.22 -7.62
CA ASP A 137 -8.80 -6.39 -6.90
C ASP A 137 -8.96 -7.43 -5.75
N PHE A 138 -10.13 -7.49 -5.10
CA PHE A 138 -10.42 -8.50 -4.08
C PHE A 138 -10.62 -9.91 -4.67
N GLU A 139 -11.32 -10.01 -5.81
CA GLU A 139 -11.55 -11.26 -6.52
C GLU A 139 -10.22 -11.83 -7.06
N GLU A 140 -9.39 -10.99 -7.68
CA GLU A 140 -8.07 -11.34 -8.20
C GLU A 140 -7.14 -11.81 -7.07
N PHE A 141 -7.06 -11.07 -5.97
CA PHE A 141 -6.24 -11.48 -4.83
C PHE A 141 -6.70 -12.82 -4.25
N THR A 142 -8.01 -13.03 -4.14
CA THR A 142 -8.56 -14.32 -3.67
C THR A 142 -8.23 -15.45 -4.65
N LYS A 143 -8.32 -15.20 -5.97
CA LYS A 143 -8.00 -16.17 -7.02
C LYS A 143 -6.55 -16.67 -6.91
N TYR A 144 -5.59 -15.76 -6.72
CA TYR A 144 -4.16 -16.11 -6.71
C TYR A 144 -3.60 -16.51 -5.34
N HIS A 145 -4.28 -16.15 -4.24
CA HIS A 145 -3.72 -16.33 -2.88
C HIS A 145 -4.66 -16.99 -1.88
N SER A 146 -5.71 -17.66 -2.36
CA SER A 146 -6.71 -18.34 -1.50
C SER A 146 -6.06 -19.32 -0.51
N THR A 147 -5.07 -20.10 -0.93
CA THR A 147 -4.36 -21.06 -0.08
C THR A 147 -3.65 -20.36 1.09
N GLU A 148 -2.92 -19.28 0.82
CA GLU A 148 -2.14 -18.53 1.81
C GLU A 148 -3.03 -17.80 2.82
N ILE A 149 -4.21 -17.35 2.40
CA ILE A 149 -5.18 -16.70 3.29
C ILE A 149 -6.10 -17.70 4.02
N GLY A 150 -5.91 -19.01 3.82
CA GLY A 150 -6.63 -20.07 4.53
C GLY A 150 -8.00 -20.39 3.93
N GLU A 151 -8.12 -20.34 2.61
CA GLU A 151 -9.28 -20.69 1.78
C GLU A 151 -10.56 -19.87 2.03
N ASN A 152 -10.50 -18.88 2.94
CA ASN A 152 -11.55 -17.87 3.09
C ASN A 152 -11.28 -16.71 2.14
N ALA A 153 -12.33 -16.23 1.48
CA ALA A 153 -12.21 -15.10 0.55
C ALA A 153 -11.69 -13.83 1.24
N LEU A 154 -10.89 -13.06 0.52
CA LEU A 154 -10.67 -11.66 0.83
C LEU A 154 -11.95 -10.90 0.45
N THR A 155 -12.62 -10.30 1.43
CA THR A 155 -13.95 -9.69 1.21
C THR A 155 -13.96 -8.18 1.31
N GLY A 156 -12.81 -7.56 1.64
CA GLY A 156 -12.76 -6.15 1.92
C GLY A 156 -11.44 -5.63 2.47
N ALA A 157 -11.49 -4.39 2.94
CA ALA A 157 -10.36 -3.70 3.57
C ALA A 157 -10.82 -2.78 4.70
N ILE A 158 -9.99 -2.63 5.73
CA ILE A 158 -10.14 -1.65 6.81
C ILE A 158 -9.09 -0.55 6.64
N GLY A 159 -9.55 0.71 6.66
CA GLY A 159 -8.74 1.88 6.34
C GLY A 159 -8.58 2.89 7.48
N ALA A 160 -7.93 4.00 7.14
CA ALA A 160 -7.59 5.10 8.04
C ALA A 160 -8.80 5.72 8.74
N HIS A 161 -10.00 5.74 8.13
CA HIS A 161 -11.17 6.37 8.76
C HIS A 161 -11.68 5.57 9.97
N VAL A 162 -11.37 4.28 10.05
CA VAL A 162 -11.60 3.48 11.25
C VAL A 162 -10.38 3.53 12.17
N LEU A 163 -9.18 3.33 11.61
CA LEU A 163 -7.94 3.17 12.39
C LEU A 163 -7.49 4.46 13.09
N LYS A 164 -7.89 5.64 12.60
CA LYS A 164 -7.51 6.94 13.20
C LYS A 164 -8.03 7.19 14.61
N HIS A 165 -8.98 6.37 15.08
CA HIS A 165 -9.58 6.49 16.41
C HIS A 165 -8.81 5.73 17.49
N PHE A 166 -7.73 5.04 17.12
CA PHE A 166 -6.93 4.20 18.02
C PHE A 166 -5.46 4.58 17.94
N ASP A 167 -4.74 4.27 19.01
CA ASP A 167 -3.31 4.07 18.90
C ASP A 167 -3.09 2.77 18.11
N VAL A 168 -2.24 2.83 17.09
CA VAL A 168 -1.93 1.69 16.22
C VAL A 168 -0.48 1.30 16.40
N ILE A 169 -0.26 0.05 16.81
CA ILE A 169 1.07 -0.49 17.04
C ILE A 169 1.34 -1.57 16.00
N PHE A 170 2.24 -1.27 15.06
CA PHE A 170 2.78 -2.24 14.13
C PHE A 170 3.89 -3.03 14.83
N ASP A 171 3.67 -4.32 15.02
CA ASP A 171 4.68 -5.28 15.49
C ASP A 171 4.69 -6.49 14.54
N LEU A 172 4.90 -6.19 13.26
CA LEU A 172 5.00 -7.18 12.18
C LEU A 172 6.15 -8.20 12.38
N PRO A 173 7.28 -7.87 13.04
CA PRO A 173 8.26 -8.88 13.45
C PRO A 173 7.65 -10.01 14.28
N GLN A 174 6.57 -9.73 15.02
CA GLN A 174 5.79 -10.71 15.79
C GLN A 174 4.47 -11.09 15.11
N ASN A 175 4.27 -10.75 13.84
CA ASN A 175 3.05 -10.99 13.07
C ASN A 175 1.78 -10.48 13.76
N LYS A 176 1.83 -9.28 14.35
CA LYS A 176 0.66 -8.69 15.01
C LYS A 176 0.56 -7.18 14.83
N ILE A 177 -0.66 -6.69 14.93
CA ILE A 177 -0.98 -5.28 15.12
C ILE A 177 -1.82 -5.14 16.39
N THR A 178 -1.57 -4.10 17.16
CA THR A 178 -2.40 -3.79 18.35
C THR A 178 -3.16 -2.50 18.12
N LEU A 179 -4.47 -2.54 18.42
CA LEU A 179 -5.28 -1.35 18.58
C LEU A 179 -5.39 -1.07 20.08
N ALA A 180 -4.98 0.11 20.50
CA ALA A 180 -5.01 0.54 21.90
C ALA A 180 -5.79 1.86 22.06
N PRO A 181 -6.22 2.20 23.28
CA PRO A 181 -6.83 3.50 23.56
C PRO A 181 -5.88 4.64 23.20
N ALA A 182 -6.41 5.74 22.69
CA ALA A 182 -5.58 6.84 22.22
C ALA A 182 -4.88 7.62 23.35
N GLY A 183 -3.61 7.96 23.16
CA GLY A 183 -2.86 8.82 24.08
C GLY A 183 -1.85 8.10 24.98
N GLN A 184 -1.39 6.89 24.63
CA GLN A 184 -0.50 6.12 25.50
C GLN A 184 0.95 6.62 25.52
N LEU A 185 1.38 7.41 24.52
CA LEU A 185 2.76 7.88 24.42
C LEU A 185 3.04 9.19 25.16
N ALA A 186 2.03 9.96 25.58
CA ALA A 186 2.23 11.26 26.23
C ALA A 186 3.13 11.19 27.48
N ASP A 187 2.95 10.14 28.28
CA ASP A 187 3.68 9.92 29.54
C ASP A 187 4.69 8.76 29.44
N TYR A 188 4.88 8.20 28.24
CA TYR A 188 5.76 7.07 28.03
C TYR A 188 7.23 7.53 27.97
N GLN A 189 8.09 6.86 28.74
CA GLN A 189 9.53 7.01 28.66
C GLN A 189 10.14 5.66 28.31
N PRO A 190 10.98 5.58 27.26
CA PRO A 190 11.74 4.36 26.97
C PRO A 190 12.62 4.00 28.16
N ALA A 191 12.83 2.72 28.40
CA ALA A 191 13.76 2.29 29.44
C ALA A 191 15.19 2.75 29.09
N GLU A 192 15.99 3.04 30.12
CA GLU A 192 17.38 3.45 29.91
C GLU A 192 18.17 2.34 29.19
N GLY A 193 18.68 2.64 27.99
CA GLY A 193 19.39 1.68 27.14
C GLY A 193 18.54 1.00 26.06
N ASP A 194 17.22 1.21 26.04
CA ASP A 194 16.39 0.79 24.90
C ASP A 194 16.64 1.71 23.70
N ALA A 195 16.94 1.12 22.55
CA ALA A 195 17.07 1.82 21.27
C ALA A 195 15.69 2.18 20.68
N GLU A 196 14.79 2.70 21.51
CA GLU A 196 13.47 3.19 21.13
C GLU A 196 13.49 4.71 21.06
N LEU A 197 13.17 5.23 19.88
CA LEU A 197 13.06 6.65 19.60
C LEU A 197 11.60 7.07 19.79
N ILE A 198 11.36 8.20 20.46
CA ILE A 198 10.08 8.91 20.43
C ILE A 198 10.24 10.17 19.61
N THR A 199 9.40 10.35 18.59
CA THR A 199 9.49 11.46 17.64
C THR A 199 8.11 12.07 17.40
N PRO A 200 7.99 13.38 17.14
CA PRO A 200 6.71 13.99 16.79
C PRO A 200 6.20 13.48 15.44
N ILE A 201 4.88 13.42 15.29
CA ILE A 201 4.21 13.17 14.01
C ILE A 201 3.34 14.35 13.61
N THR A 202 3.09 14.49 12.31
CA THR A 202 2.02 15.36 11.79
C THR A 202 0.88 14.52 11.22
N LEU A 203 -0.33 15.06 11.29
CA LEU A 203 -1.53 14.45 10.74
C LEU A 203 -2.04 15.31 9.59
N GLN A 204 -2.03 14.78 8.37
CA GLN A 204 -2.48 15.50 7.18
C GLN A 204 -3.14 14.52 6.21
N ASN A 205 -4.35 14.85 5.74
CA ASN A 205 -5.14 14.03 4.82
C ASN A 205 -5.39 12.59 5.35
N ASP A 206 -5.76 12.46 6.63
CA ASP A 206 -5.93 11.20 7.38
C ASP A 206 -4.66 10.34 7.56
N LEU A 207 -3.53 10.74 6.98
CA LEU A 207 -2.24 10.07 7.08
C LEU A 207 -1.42 10.56 8.28
N VAL A 208 -0.52 9.69 8.71
CA VAL A 208 0.48 9.95 9.77
C VAL A 208 1.83 10.10 9.12
N TRP A 209 2.53 11.16 9.47
CA TRP A 209 3.80 11.52 8.86
C TRP A 209 4.91 11.63 9.91
N LEU A 210 6.04 10.98 9.63
CA LEU A 210 7.28 11.12 10.38
C LEU A 210 8.16 12.20 9.73
N PRO A 211 8.83 13.06 10.51
CA PRO A 211 9.88 13.91 9.99
C PRO A 211 11.12 13.06 9.68
N VAL A 212 11.62 13.16 8.45
CA VAL A 212 12.84 12.49 8.04
C VAL A 212 13.84 13.48 7.43
N SER A 213 15.11 13.15 7.57
CA SER A 213 16.22 13.87 6.97
C SER A 213 16.97 12.97 5.98
N LEU A 214 17.39 13.56 4.87
CA LEU A 214 18.13 12.88 3.82
C LEU A 214 19.23 13.80 3.26
N PRO A 215 20.28 13.26 2.62
CA PRO A 215 21.27 14.06 1.92
C PRO A 215 20.59 14.97 0.89
N GLY A 216 20.96 16.25 0.90
CA GLY A 216 20.53 17.19 -0.13
C GLY A 216 21.36 17.07 -1.42
N PRO A 217 20.97 17.78 -2.50
CA PRO A 217 21.64 17.69 -3.80
C PRO A 217 23.11 18.12 -3.75
N ASN A 218 23.47 19.00 -2.80
CA ASN A 218 24.83 19.52 -2.66
C ASN A 218 25.62 18.80 -1.55
N ALA A 219 25.14 17.66 -1.05
CA ALA A 219 25.77 16.95 0.07
C ALA A 219 27.21 16.49 -0.21
N THR A 220 27.62 16.42 -1.48
CA THR A 220 28.97 16.05 -1.90
C THR A 220 29.83 17.23 -2.36
N GLU A 221 29.30 18.45 -2.35
CA GLU A 221 30.05 19.66 -2.72
C GLU A 221 30.88 20.15 -1.51
N SER A 222 32.12 20.57 -1.76
CA SER A 222 33.15 20.84 -0.74
C SER A 222 32.72 21.83 0.36
N ASP A 223 33.32 21.69 1.55
CA ASP A 223 33.05 22.38 2.83
C ASP A 223 32.97 23.92 2.83
N GLU A 224 33.19 24.58 1.69
CA GLU A 224 33.13 26.04 1.55
C GLU A 224 31.73 26.58 1.18
N ALA A 225 30.77 25.70 0.85
CA ALA A 225 29.37 26.09 0.69
C ALA A 225 28.68 26.17 2.07
N GLU A 226 27.91 27.25 2.29
CA GLU A 226 27.00 27.40 3.43
C GLU A 226 26.17 26.12 3.63
N ASP A 227 25.80 25.80 4.87
CA ASP A 227 25.07 24.57 5.26
C ASP A 227 23.72 24.39 4.53
N GLU A 228 23.29 25.41 3.79
CA GLU A 228 22.11 25.41 2.94
C GLU A 228 22.19 24.33 1.85
N GLY A 229 21.35 23.31 1.98
CA GLY A 229 21.17 22.27 0.97
C GLY A 229 22.02 21.01 1.16
N LYS A 230 22.77 20.87 2.26
CA LYS A 230 23.46 19.60 2.61
C LYS A 230 22.52 18.54 3.16
N THR A 231 21.47 18.94 3.87
CA THR A 231 20.43 18.05 4.39
C THR A 231 19.06 18.59 4.05
N LEU A 232 18.16 17.72 3.62
CA LEU A 232 16.75 18.05 3.37
C LEU A 232 15.89 17.39 4.44
N THR A 233 15.05 18.18 5.10
CA THR A 233 13.97 17.67 5.94
C THR A 233 12.70 17.53 5.11
N ARG A 234 12.03 16.38 5.22
CA ARG A 234 10.81 16.03 4.49
C ARG A 234 9.88 15.22 5.38
N ALA A 235 8.62 15.11 4.98
CA ALA A 235 7.64 14.25 5.64
C ALA A 235 7.59 12.86 4.97
N PHE A 236 7.53 11.81 5.79
CA PHE A 236 7.48 10.43 5.36
C PHE A 236 6.23 9.74 5.93
N ALA A 237 5.29 9.38 5.07
CA ALA A 237 4.02 8.81 5.53
C ALA A 237 4.22 7.38 6.04
N ILE A 238 3.48 6.99 7.07
CA ILE A 238 3.39 5.59 7.50
C ILE A 238 2.27 4.92 6.71
N GLY A 239 2.59 3.90 5.92
CA GLY A 239 1.62 3.15 5.13
C GLY A 239 1.71 1.64 5.34
N SER A 240 0.61 0.94 5.09
CA SER A 240 0.54 -0.53 5.11
C SER A 240 -0.23 -1.09 3.92
N SER A 241 -0.69 -0.25 3.00
CA SER A 241 -1.38 -0.67 1.79
C SER A 241 -0.46 -1.33 0.76
N ARG A 242 0.86 -1.11 0.84
CA ARG A 242 1.86 -1.61 -0.13
C ARG A 242 3.04 -2.27 0.57
N TYR A 243 3.66 -3.22 -0.12
CA TYR A 243 4.85 -3.88 0.39
C TYR A 243 6.05 -2.95 0.46
N ASP A 244 6.37 -2.31 -0.65
CA ASP A 244 7.61 -1.57 -0.76
C ASP A 244 7.54 -0.19 -0.15
N THR A 245 8.55 0.10 0.66
CA THR A 245 8.86 1.44 1.10
C THR A 245 9.29 2.28 -0.09
N CYS A 246 8.48 3.28 -0.41
CA CYS A 246 8.62 4.09 -1.61
C CYS A 246 9.22 5.46 -1.29
N LEU A 247 10.04 5.98 -2.19
CA LEU A 247 10.44 7.39 -2.22
C LEU A 247 9.82 8.09 -3.43
N GLU A 248 9.49 9.36 -3.26
CA GLU A 248 8.94 10.19 -4.34
C GLU A 248 9.94 10.28 -5.49
N ARG A 249 9.54 9.79 -6.67
CA ARG A 249 10.37 9.72 -7.87
C ARG A 249 10.99 11.07 -8.23
N ARG A 250 10.24 12.17 -8.13
CA ARG A 250 10.79 13.51 -8.42
C ARG A 250 11.88 13.92 -7.43
N LEU A 251 11.75 13.52 -6.16
CA LEU A 251 12.79 13.74 -5.16
C LEU A 251 14.05 12.94 -5.51
N CYS A 252 13.92 11.65 -5.79
CA CYS A 252 15.02 10.79 -6.24
C CYS A 252 15.77 11.38 -7.45
N ASN A 253 15.03 11.87 -8.44
CA ASN A 253 15.60 12.52 -9.62
C ASN A 253 16.32 13.82 -9.27
N SER A 254 15.75 14.66 -8.40
CA SER A 254 16.38 15.92 -7.95
C SER A 254 17.70 15.69 -7.21
N LEU A 255 17.83 14.54 -6.54
CA LEU A 255 19.04 14.10 -5.84
C LEU A 255 20.04 13.37 -6.74
N ARG A 256 19.73 13.21 -8.03
CA ARG A 256 20.52 12.42 -9.00
C ARG A 256 20.71 10.96 -8.57
N ARG A 257 19.71 10.40 -7.89
CA ARG A 257 19.65 9.01 -7.40
C ARG A 257 18.31 8.38 -7.83
N PRO A 258 18.08 8.23 -9.16
CA PRO A 258 16.76 7.88 -9.68
C PRO A 258 16.28 6.49 -9.25
N ALA A 259 17.20 5.57 -8.94
CA ALA A 259 16.90 4.23 -8.42
C ALA A 259 16.58 4.18 -6.91
N GLY A 260 16.40 5.34 -6.24
CA GLY A 260 16.05 5.40 -4.81
C GLY A 260 17.22 5.20 -3.84
N ASN A 261 18.45 5.03 -4.33
CA ASN A 261 19.67 4.94 -3.53
C ASN A 261 20.15 6.32 -3.01
N VAL A 262 19.27 7.01 -2.29
CA VAL A 262 19.47 8.38 -1.77
C VAL A 262 20.45 8.47 -0.59
N GLY A 263 20.96 7.34 -0.11
CA GLY A 263 21.78 7.27 1.10
C GLY A 263 20.92 7.22 2.37
N PRO A 264 21.44 7.71 3.51
CA PRO A 264 20.72 7.73 4.78
C PRO A 264 19.34 8.38 4.68
N LEU A 265 18.33 7.73 5.25
CA LEU A 265 16.98 8.28 5.43
C LEU A 265 16.66 8.20 6.92
N ARG A 266 16.87 9.31 7.62
CA ARG A 266 16.91 9.32 9.08
C ARG A 266 15.69 9.97 9.70
N CYS A 267 14.99 9.22 10.55
CA CYS A 267 14.10 9.77 11.55
C CYS A 267 14.91 9.99 12.82
N GLU A 268 15.34 11.23 13.04
CA GLU A 268 16.31 11.59 14.10
C GLU A 268 17.58 10.71 14.04
N THR A 269 17.78 9.84 15.04
CA THR A 269 18.95 8.94 15.15
C THR A 269 18.76 7.61 14.42
N VAL A 270 17.53 7.27 14.02
CA VAL A 270 17.21 5.99 13.37
C VAL A 270 17.33 6.15 11.86
N ASP A 271 18.21 5.37 11.25
CA ASP A 271 18.40 5.32 9.80
C ASP A 271 17.67 4.12 9.18
N PHE A 272 16.77 4.38 8.23
CA PHE A 272 16.01 3.34 7.54
C PHE A 272 16.75 2.75 6.33
N SER A 273 17.74 3.46 5.78
CA SER A 273 18.40 3.05 4.53
C SER A 273 19.15 1.70 4.60
N PRO A 274 19.66 1.23 5.76
CA PRO A 274 20.30 -0.09 5.85
C PRO A 274 19.32 -1.28 5.80
N TYR A 275 18.01 -1.04 5.87
CA TYR A 275 17.01 -2.10 6.09
C TYR A 275 16.26 -2.51 4.83
N VAL A 276 16.11 -1.60 3.86
CA VAL A 276 15.30 -1.79 2.65
C VAL A 276 15.92 -1.04 1.48
N ALA A 277 15.73 -1.56 0.26
CA ALA A 277 15.91 -0.77 -0.94
C ALA A 277 14.66 0.10 -1.13
N PHE A 278 14.83 1.41 -1.28
CA PHE A 278 13.70 2.31 -1.48
C PHE A 278 13.23 2.27 -2.93
N ARG A 279 11.96 1.94 -3.16
CA ARG A 279 11.37 1.93 -4.51
C ARG A 279 11.06 3.36 -4.96
N PRO A 280 11.66 3.88 -6.04
CA PRO A 280 11.27 5.18 -6.59
C PRO A 280 9.89 5.07 -7.27
N THR A 281 8.89 5.78 -6.74
CA THR A 281 7.50 5.72 -7.22
C THR A 281 6.87 7.11 -7.21
N GLU A 282 5.82 7.33 -8.02
CA GLU A 282 4.98 8.52 -7.89
C GLU A 282 4.12 8.45 -6.63
N VAL A 283 4.32 9.42 -5.73
CA VAL A 283 3.60 9.58 -4.48
C VAL A 283 2.62 10.74 -4.66
N VAL A 284 1.34 10.40 -4.62
CA VAL A 284 0.24 11.35 -4.87
C VAL A 284 -0.11 12.18 -3.64
N GLN A 285 0.34 11.74 -2.46
CA GLN A 285 0.14 12.41 -1.20
C GLN A 285 0.95 13.71 -1.15
N VAL A 286 0.44 14.70 -0.41
CA VAL A 286 1.07 16.01 -0.26
C VAL A 286 1.20 16.38 1.21
N HIS A 287 2.31 17.06 1.54
CA HIS A 287 2.60 17.57 2.88
C HIS A 287 3.27 18.96 2.76
N PRO A 288 2.98 19.92 3.66
CA PRO A 288 3.58 21.26 3.64
C PRO A 288 5.11 21.28 3.63
N ASP A 289 5.75 20.37 4.37
CA ASP A 289 7.22 20.25 4.45
C ASP A 289 7.85 19.52 3.26
N GLY A 290 7.05 19.20 2.24
CA GLY A 290 7.43 18.33 1.14
C GLY A 290 7.43 16.85 1.53
N VAL A 291 7.28 15.98 0.53
CA VAL A 291 7.14 14.53 0.73
C VAL A 291 8.45 13.84 0.39
N ALA A 292 8.94 12.99 1.31
CA ALA A 292 10.01 12.04 1.05
C ALA A 292 9.47 10.81 0.34
N GLY A 293 8.35 10.27 0.83
CA GLY A 293 7.81 9.00 0.39
C GLY A 293 6.79 8.41 1.36
N VAL A 294 6.56 7.10 1.22
CA VAL A 294 5.62 6.32 2.04
C VAL A 294 6.31 5.05 2.51
N MET A 295 6.29 4.81 3.82
CA MET A 295 6.72 3.57 4.44
C MET A 295 5.83 2.42 3.96
N GLY A 296 6.46 1.31 3.58
CA GLY A 296 5.78 0.07 3.19
C GLY A 296 5.92 -1.02 4.25
N ILE A 297 5.21 -2.12 4.04
CA ILE A 297 5.26 -3.30 4.90
C ILE A 297 6.70 -3.82 5.07
N ASN A 298 7.53 -3.78 4.03
CA ASN A 298 8.91 -4.29 4.09
C ASN A 298 9.77 -3.60 5.17
N LEU A 299 9.52 -2.33 5.45
CA LEU A 299 10.18 -1.59 6.54
C LEU A 299 9.45 -1.81 7.88
N LEU A 300 8.11 -1.87 7.87
CA LEU A 300 7.32 -2.25 9.06
C LEU A 300 7.68 -3.65 9.59
N GLU A 301 8.15 -4.57 8.74
CA GLU A 301 8.65 -5.90 9.14
C GLU A 301 9.99 -5.85 9.90
N LYS A 302 10.67 -4.69 9.90
CA LYS A 302 11.98 -4.50 10.57
C LYS A 302 11.88 -3.66 11.85
N PHE A 303 10.79 -2.92 12.02
CA PHE A 303 10.59 -2.00 13.13
C PHE A 303 9.30 -2.29 13.88
N ARG A 304 9.30 -2.07 15.19
CA ARG A 304 8.07 -1.85 15.95
C ARG A 304 7.76 -0.36 15.90
N ILE A 305 6.57 0.00 15.43
CA ILE A 305 6.12 1.39 15.34
C ILE A 305 4.81 1.56 16.09
N HIS A 306 4.80 2.40 17.12
CA HIS A 306 3.60 2.80 17.85
C HIS A 306 3.21 4.20 17.40
N VAL A 307 2.03 4.35 16.83
CA VAL A 307 1.47 5.65 16.45
C VAL A 307 0.44 6.09 17.49
N ASP A 308 0.69 7.22 18.14
CA ASP A 308 -0.26 7.90 19.03
C ASP A 308 -0.73 9.21 18.39
N ARG A 309 -1.91 9.15 17.78
CA ARG A 309 -2.51 10.29 17.08
C ARG A 309 -3.00 11.38 18.03
N ARG A 310 -3.24 11.06 19.32
CA ARG A 310 -3.73 12.03 20.30
C ARG A 310 -2.61 12.88 20.85
N SER A 311 -1.48 12.26 21.14
CA SER A 311 -0.28 12.94 21.63
C SER A 311 0.56 13.53 20.50
N LEU A 312 0.24 13.18 19.25
CA LEU A 312 1.03 13.52 18.05
C LEU A 312 2.46 13.02 18.18
N LEU A 313 2.62 11.79 18.67
CA LEU A 313 3.90 11.11 18.83
C LEU A 313 3.88 9.77 18.10
N ALA A 314 5.06 9.32 17.70
CA ALA A 314 5.30 7.93 17.37
C ALA A 314 6.53 7.41 18.11
N SER A 315 6.48 6.14 18.51
CA SER A 315 7.68 5.42 18.93
C SER A 315 8.17 4.52 17.80
N VAL A 316 9.49 4.50 17.59
CA VAL A 316 10.16 3.73 16.55
C VAL A 316 11.29 2.94 17.20
N ARG A 317 11.22 1.61 17.10
CA ARG A 317 12.23 0.71 17.66
C ARG A 317 12.62 -0.34 16.64
N ALA A 318 13.92 -0.45 16.35
CA ALA A 318 14.41 -1.54 15.51
C ALA A 318 14.11 -2.89 16.19
N ALA A 319 13.49 -3.79 15.45
CA ALA A 319 13.11 -5.13 15.92
C ALA A 319 13.90 -6.23 15.22
N ARG A 320 14.57 -5.90 14.10
CA ARG A 320 15.49 -6.79 13.39
C ARG A 320 16.81 -6.07 13.15
N SER A 321 17.87 -6.85 12.94
CA SER A 321 19.15 -6.30 12.48
C SER A 321 19.03 -5.83 11.02
N PRO A 322 19.79 -4.79 10.62
CA PRO A 322 19.86 -4.37 9.22
C PRO A 322 20.30 -5.52 8.30
N GLN A 323 19.55 -5.71 7.22
CA GLN A 323 19.92 -6.60 6.12
C GLN A 323 19.43 -5.94 4.83
N PHE A 324 20.34 -5.25 4.14
CA PHE A 324 20.01 -4.51 2.94
C PHE A 324 19.75 -5.49 1.77
N PRO A 325 18.60 -5.37 1.08
CA PRO A 325 18.27 -6.24 -0.05
C PRO A 325 18.92 -5.70 -1.33
N THR A 326 20.16 -6.11 -1.59
CA THR A 326 20.95 -5.64 -2.74
C THR A 326 20.27 -5.98 -4.07
N GLU A 327 19.69 -7.17 -4.17
CA GLU A 327 18.99 -7.67 -5.35
C GLU A 327 17.76 -6.82 -5.71
N GLU A 328 17.08 -6.22 -4.73
CA GLU A 328 15.95 -5.31 -4.99
C GLU A 328 16.43 -3.95 -5.51
N LEU A 329 17.57 -3.45 -5.01
CA LEU A 329 18.18 -2.24 -5.55
C LEU A 329 18.65 -2.45 -7.00
N GLU A 330 19.24 -3.60 -7.30
CA GLU A 330 19.63 -3.98 -8.67
C GLU A 330 18.42 -3.98 -9.60
N TRP A 331 17.28 -4.52 -9.15
CA TRP A 331 16.02 -4.45 -9.90
C TRP A 331 15.59 -3.00 -10.16
N PHE A 332 15.56 -2.15 -9.13
CA PHE A 332 15.16 -0.75 -9.30
C PHE A 332 16.09 0.03 -10.22
N GLN A 333 17.37 -0.34 -10.29
CA GLN A 333 18.32 0.23 -11.26
C GLN A 333 18.00 -0.21 -12.68
N ALA A 334 17.71 -1.50 -12.92
CA ALA A 334 17.31 -2.01 -14.22
C ALA A 334 15.98 -1.39 -14.70
N MET A 335 14.99 -1.31 -13.81
CA MET A 335 13.69 -0.68 -14.07
C MET A 335 13.83 0.79 -14.49
N VAL A 336 14.66 1.55 -13.77
CA VAL A 336 14.90 2.98 -14.06
C VAL A 336 15.72 3.18 -15.34
N ALA A 337 16.61 2.24 -15.68
CA ALA A 337 17.36 2.28 -16.92
C ALA A 337 16.48 1.98 -18.15
N GLU A 338 15.33 1.34 -17.96
CA GLU A 338 14.45 0.85 -19.03
C GLU A 338 15.24 0.03 -20.07
N ASP A 339 16.20 -0.77 -19.59
CA ASP A 339 17.14 -1.53 -20.43
C ASP A 339 16.81 -3.02 -20.38
N ARG A 340 16.43 -3.58 -21.53
CA ARG A 340 16.05 -4.97 -21.70
C ARG A 340 17.13 -5.96 -21.24
N ASP A 341 18.39 -5.72 -21.57
CA ASP A 341 19.47 -6.65 -21.27
C ASP A 341 19.77 -6.68 -19.77
N LEU A 342 19.64 -5.53 -19.08
CA LEU A 342 19.73 -5.47 -17.62
C LEU A 342 18.59 -6.24 -16.94
N VAL A 343 17.37 -6.15 -17.47
CA VAL A 343 16.21 -6.89 -16.94
C VAL A 343 16.39 -8.40 -17.11
N ILE A 344 16.83 -8.85 -18.29
CA ILE A 344 17.12 -10.27 -18.55
C ILE A 344 18.22 -10.78 -17.61
N ALA A 345 19.35 -10.04 -17.51
CA ALA A 345 20.45 -10.43 -16.63
C ALA A 345 20.00 -10.55 -15.16
N TRP A 346 19.13 -9.63 -14.71
CA TRP A 346 18.57 -9.69 -13.37
C TRP A 346 17.64 -10.91 -13.19
N LEU A 347 16.77 -11.22 -14.15
CA LEU A 347 15.89 -12.39 -14.11
C LEU A 347 16.66 -13.71 -14.10
N GLU A 348 17.73 -13.82 -14.89
CA GLU A 348 18.59 -15.00 -14.91
C GLU A 348 19.27 -15.23 -13.55
N GLN A 349 19.70 -14.17 -12.88
CA GLN A 349 20.38 -14.25 -11.59
C GLN A 349 19.40 -14.41 -10.42
N HIS A 350 18.24 -13.76 -10.48
CA HIS A 350 17.33 -13.55 -9.35
C HIS A 350 15.89 -14.00 -9.63
N GLY A 351 15.67 -14.89 -10.59
CA GLY A 351 14.33 -15.36 -11.00
C GLY A 351 13.49 -16.03 -9.90
N ALA A 352 14.07 -16.34 -8.74
CA ALA A 352 13.36 -16.83 -7.55
C ALA A 352 12.99 -15.71 -6.55
N ASN A 353 13.39 -14.46 -6.81
CA ASN A 353 13.07 -13.31 -5.97
C ASN A 353 11.58 -12.95 -6.09
N ARG A 354 11.01 -12.33 -5.04
CA ARG A 354 9.61 -11.86 -5.04
C ARG A 354 9.28 -10.90 -6.19
N LEU A 355 10.27 -10.14 -6.68
CA LEU A 355 10.11 -9.17 -7.75
C LEU A 355 10.24 -9.81 -9.15
N ALA A 356 10.49 -11.11 -9.25
CA ALA A 356 10.72 -11.77 -10.53
C ALA A 356 9.50 -11.71 -11.46
N ARG A 357 8.29 -11.85 -10.92
CA ARG A 357 7.07 -11.67 -11.71
C ARG A 357 6.94 -10.25 -12.26
N GLU A 358 7.15 -9.25 -11.41
CA GLU A 358 7.13 -7.84 -11.82
C GLU A 358 8.18 -7.56 -12.91
N ALA A 359 9.38 -8.12 -12.76
CA ALA A 359 10.46 -7.99 -13.73
C ALA A 359 10.15 -8.67 -15.07
N ALA A 360 9.50 -9.83 -15.06
CA ALA A 360 9.06 -10.52 -16.27
C ALA A 360 7.93 -9.77 -17.01
N GLU A 361 6.96 -9.24 -16.28
CA GLU A 361 5.88 -8.40 -16.83
C GLU A 361 6.43 -7.08 -17.41
N PHE A 362 7.41 -6.48 -16.74
CA PHE A 362 8.12 -5.31 -17.23
C PHE A 362 8.96 -5.62 -18.48
N LEU A 363 9.63 -6.77 -18.54
CA LEU A 363 10.37 -7.22 -19.73
C LEU A 363 9.45 -7.32 -20.95
N LEU A 364 8.29 -7.97 -20.80
CA LEU A 364 7.30 -8.08 -21.88
C LEU A 364 6.85 -6.69 -22.35
N THR A 365 6.61 -5.77 -21.41
CA THR A 365 6.24 -4.39 -21.72
C THR A 365 7.33 -3.67 -22.52
N LEU A 366 8.59 -3.73 -22.08
CA LEU A 366 9.71 -3.10 -22.79
C LEU A 366 9.84 -3.64 -24.22
N MET A 367 9.75 -4.96 -24.37
CA MET A 367 9.88 -5.62 -25.67
C MET A 367 8.74 -5.27 -26.62
N LEU A 368 7.52 -5.12 -26.11
CA LEU A 368 6.39 -4.61 -26.90
C LEU A 368 6.62 -3.17 -27.36
N ASP A 369 7.11 -2.31 -26.48
CA ASP A 369 7.37 -0.90 -26.80
C ASP A 369 8.55 -0.74 -27.80
N GLU A 370 9.52 -1.65 -27.76
CA GLU A 370 10.63 -1.74 -28.71
C GLU A 370 10.23 -2.35 -30.07
N GLY A 371 9.07 -3.02 -30.15
CA GLY A 371 8.63 -3.75 -31.33
C GLY A 371 9.43 -5.03 -31.59
N ALA A 372 9.74 -5.77 -30.52
CA ALA A 372 10.41 -7.07 -30.58
C ALA A 372 9.64 -8.09 -31.43
N GLU A 373 10.35 -9.07 -31.96
CA GLU A 373 9.74 -10.12 -32.79
C GLU A 373 8.96 -11.12 -31.93
N THR A 374 7.99 -11.83 -32.54
CA THR A 374 7.10 -12.77 -31.84
C THR A 374 7.85 -13.82 -31.00
N ASP A 375 8.95 -14.36 -31.52
CA ASP A 375 9.75 -15.37 -30.81
C ASP A 375 10.42 -14.79 -29.55
N GLU A 376 10.84 -13.52 -29.60
CA GLU A 376 11.43 -12.82 -28.46
C GLU A 376 10.34 -12.52 -27.41
N LEU A 377 9.16 -12.10 -27.86
CA LEU A 377 8.01 -11.86 -26.99
C LEU A 377 7.51 -13.15 -26.32
N ALA A 378 7.54 -14.29 -27.03
CA ALA A 378 7.24 -15.59 -26.46
C ALA A 378 8.22 -15.97 -25.32
N ALA A 379 9.50 -15.61 -25.44
CA ALA A 379 10.47 -15.81 -24.36
C ALA A 379 10.15 -14.94 -23.13
N ALA A 380 9.65 -13.71 -23.32
CA ALA A 380 9.19 -12.87 -22.21
C ALA A 380 7.94 -13.45 -21.53
N ILE A 381 7.00 -14.00 -22.30
CA ILE A 381 5.82 -14.71 -21.74
C ILE A 381 6.28 -15.95 -20.94
N GLN A 382 7.28 -16.68 -21.43
CA GLN A 382 7.85 -17.82 -20.71
C GLN A 382 8.43 -17.40 -19.34
N TRP A 383 9.07 -16.24 -19.25
CA TRP A 383 9.52 -15.69 -17.94
C TRP A 383 8.34 -15.43 -16.99
N ILE A 384 7.22 -14.90 -17.48
CA ILE A 384 6.01 -14.71 -16.65
C ILE A 384 5.52 -16.07 -16.13
N ASN A 385 5.47 -17.08 -16.99
CA ASN A 385 5.09 -18.45 -16.59
C ASN A 385 6.06 -19.05 -15.56
N ASP A 386 7.37 -18.91 -15.77
CA ASP A 386 8.37 -19.55 -14.92
C ASP A 386 8.47 -18.91 -13.54
N THR A 387 8.17 -17.62 -13.43
CA THR A 387 8.12 -16.87 -12.17
C THR A 387 6.83 -17.10 -11.38
N MET A 388 5.83 -17.76 -11.97
CA MET A 388 4.59 -18.15 -11.30
C MET A 388 4.71 -19.49 -10.56
N LYS A 389 3.97 -19.61 -9.46
CA LYS A 389 3.78 -20.89 -8.76
C LYS A 389 3.17 -21.93 -9.69
N ALA A 390 3.66 -23.16 -9.61
CA ALA A 390 3.34 -24.21 -10.57
C ALA A 390 1.83 -24.47 -10.76
N ASP A 391 1.05 -24.37 -9.69
CA ASP A 391 -0.41 -24.54 -9.67
C ASP A 391 -1.19 -23.33 -10.23
N LEU A 392 -0.54 -22.16 -10.32
CA LEU A 392 -1.13 -20.91 -10.82
C LEU A 392 -0.68 -20.56 -12.24
N ARG A 393 0.28 -21.30 -12.82
CA ARG A 393 0.83 -21.07 -14.16
C ARG A 393 -0.24 -21.02 -15.25
N ALA A 394 -1.04 -22.08 -15.37
CA ALA A 394 -2.11 -22.15 -16.36
C ALA A 394 -3.16 -21.05 -16.16
N THR A 395 -3.49 -20.74 -14.90
CA THR A 395 -4.42 -19.67 -14.55
C THR A 395 -3.89 -18.31 -15.01
N ARG A 396 -2.60 -18.00 -14.78
CA ARG A 396 -2.01 -16.74 -15.20
C ARG A 396 -1.85 -16.64 -16.71
N LEU A 397 -1.46 -17.71 -17.39
CA LEU A 397 -1.35 -17.73 -18.85
C LEU A 397 -2.70 -17.51 -19.53
N PHE A 398 -3.78 -18.07 -18.97
CA PHE A 398 -5.13 -17.81 -19.46
C PHE A 398 -5.52 -16.34 -19.31
N ASP A 399 -5.27 -15.74 -18.14
CA ASP A 399 -5.54 -14.31 -17.92
C ASP A 399 -4.69 -13.43 -18.84
N LEU A 400 -3.41 -13.76 -19.02
CA LEU A 400 -2.51 -13.04 -19.92
C LEU A 400 -2.97 -13.15 -21.38
N MET A 401 -3.46 -14.32 -21.81
CA MET A 401 -4.07 -14.48 -23.13
C MET A 401 -5.27 -13.54 -23.30
N GLU A 402 -6.17 -13.47 -22.32
CA GLU A 402 -7.32 -12.55 -22.36
C GLU A 402 -6.86 -11.08 -22.41
N GLU A 403 -5.87 -10.69 -21.59
CA GLU A 403 -5.26 -9.35 -21.59
C GLU A 403 -4.70 -8.99 -22.97
N LEU A 404 -3.87 -9.86 -23.55
CA LEU A 404 -3.23 -9.66 -24.86
C LEU A 404 -4.26 -9.56 -25.99
N VAL A 405 -5.25 -10.46 -26.01
CA VAL A 405 -6.31 -10.45 -27.03
C VAL A 405 -7.16 -9.19 -26.92
N ASN A 406 -7.48 -8.73 -25.71
CA ASN A 406 -8.25 -7.52 -25.48
C ASN A 406 -7.51 -6.24 -25.92
N GLU A 407 -6.19 -6.24 -25.83
CA GLU A 407 -5.33 -5.15 -26.33
C GLU A 407 -5.06 -5.23 -27.84
N GLY A 408 -5.48 -6.32 -28.51
CA GLY A 408 -5.36 -6.53 -29.95
C GLY A 408 -4.13 -7.32 -30.39
N GLU A 409 -3.35 -7.84 -29.44
CA GLU A 409 -2.16 -8.66 -29.66
C GLU A 409 -2.53 -10.15 -29.79
N VAL A 410 -3.34 -10.48 -30.80
CA VAL A 410 -3.94 -11.82 -30.97
C VAL A 410 -2.87 -12.91 -31.12
N ASP A 411 -1.82 -12.65 -31.89
CA ASP A 411 -0.75 -13.63 -32.12
C ASP A 411 0.02 -13.95 -30.83
N LEU A 412 0.19 -12.96 -29.94
CA LEU A 412 0.80 -13.17 -28.61
C LEU A 412 -0.17 -13.87 -27.65
N GLY A 413 -1.47 -13.61 -27.76
CA GLY A 413 -2.49 -14.37 -27.06
C GLY A 413 -2.44 -15.86 -27.43
N ILE A 414 -2.24 -16.18 -28.70
CA ILE A 414 -2.05 -17.57 -29.15
C ILE A 414 -0.76 -18.15 -28.55
N ALA A 415 0.36 -17.42 -28.61
CA ALA A 415 1.62 -17.86 -28.01
C ALA A 415 1.49 -18.14 -26.51
N ALA A 416 0.79 -17.30 -25.75
CA ALA A 416 0.50 -17.53 -24.34
C ALA A 416 -0.36 -18.77 -24.09
N GLY A 417 -1.25 -19.13 -25.01
CA GLY A 417 -2.08 -20.35 -24.93
C GLY A 417 -1.37 -21.63 -25.38
N GLU A 418 -0.26 -21.54 -26.11
CA GLU A 418 0.55 -22.70 -26.52
C GLU A 418 1.54 -23.17 -25.45
N ILE A 419 1.93 -22.26 -24.56
CA ILE A 419 2.75 -22.52 -23.36
C ILE A 419 1.90 -23.22 -22.29
#